data_AF-A0A966J7G8-F1
#
_entry.id   AF-A0A966J7G8-F1
#
_cell.length_a   1.000
_cell.length_b   1.000
_cell.length_c   1.000
_cell.angle_alpha   90.00
_cell.angle_beta   90.00
_cell.angle_gamma   90.00
#
_symmetry.space_group_name_H-M   'P 1'
#
loop_
_entity.id
_entity.type
_entity.pdbx_description
1 polymer ?
#
loop_
_entity_poly.entity_id
_entity_poly.type
_entity_poly.pdbx_seq_one_letter_code
_entity_poly.pdbx_strand_id
1 'polypeptide(L)'
;PAGTYHSAYDTHAWMERFGDPGFLYHAASGRIGAAFALRLANAEVLPYDYVEFAQTMRRYLAPVERGLTQKGWSTTPVKSIATAITTLETAAKAWAAARDAALAAGVGATHTVAANTALLQVERSFARDRGLKSRPWYRTLIYASDVDNGYSSMVFPGVNEAIRYGTEAETNEEVADLVSRFEAAAKSLDAARAALAAKR
;
A
#
# COMPACT_ATOMS: atom_id res chain seq x y z
N PRO A 1 16.60 -23.13 -9.97
CA PRO A 1 16.88 -23.49 -11.38
C PRO A 1 15.66 -23.22 -12.26
N ALA A 2 15.67 -22.11 -12.99
CA ALA A 2 14.55 -21.61 -13.79
C ALA A 2 14.71 -21.99 -15.28
N GLY A 3 14.79 -23.30 -15.58
CA GLY A 3 14.93 -23.78 -16.96
C GLY A 3 13.60 -23.91 -17.72
N THR A 4 12.48 -23.90 -17.00
CA THR A 4 11.14 -24.06 -17.57
C THR A 4 10.51 -22.74 -17.99
N TYR A 5 10.74 -21.67 -17.24
CA TYR A 5 10.17 -20.35 -17.53
C TYR A 5 10.49 -19.89 -18.96
N HIS A 6 9.46 -19.54 -19.74
CA HIS A 6 9.56 -19.10 -21.14
C HIS A 6 10.26 -20.09 -22.08
N SER A 7 10.26 -21.40 -21.78
CA SER A 7 10.83 -22.42 -22.66
C SER A 7 9.79 -23.40 -23.18
N ALA A 8 10.14 -24.18 -24.20
CA ALA A 8 9.29 -25.25 -24.73
C ALA A 8 9.05 -26.41 -23.73
N TYR A 9 9.70 -26.37 -22.57
CA TYR A 9 9.55 -27.36 -21.50
C TYR A 9 8.49 -26.98 -20.46
N ASP A 10 7.93 -25.77 -20.52
CA ASP A 10 6.75 -25.37 -19.72
C ASP A 10 5.50 -26.08 -20.24
N THR A 11 5.34 -27.33 -19.83
CA THR A 11 4.31 -28.24 -20.33
C THR A 11 3.52 -28.84 -19.17
N HIS A 12 2.29 -29.25 -19.45
CA HIS A 12 1.46 -29.98 -18.48
C HIS A 12 2.18 -31.19 -17.91
N ALA A 13 2.87 -31.97 -18.75
CA ALA A 13 3.61 -33.16 -18.33
C ALA A 13 4.73 -32.83 -17.31
N TRP A 14 5.40 -31.68 -17.46
CA TRP A 14 6.38 -31.23 -16.47
C TRP A 14 5.70 -30.85 -15.15
N MET A 15 4.58 -30.12 -15.23
CA MET A 15 3.84 -29.69 -14.04
C MET A 15 3.33 -30.90 -13.24
N GLU A 16 2.65 -31.83 -13.90
CA GLU A 16 2.08 -33.01 -13.28
C GLU A 16 3.14 -33.94 -12.65
N ARG A 17 4.33 -34.05 -13.25
CA ARG A 17 5.38 -34.97 -12.79
C ARG A 17 6.32 -34.35 -11.78
N PHE A 18 6.59 -33.05 -11.88
CA PHE A 18 7.66 -32.38 -11.11
C PHE A 18 7.22 -31.09 -10.44
N GLY A 19 6.41 -30.26 -11.10
CA GLY A 19 6.02 -28.95 -10.58
C GLY A 19 5.05 -29.01 -9.41
N ASP A 20 3.96 -29.76 -9.56
CA ASP A 20 2.95 -30.00 -8.53
C ASP A 20 2.26 -31.37 -8.73
N PRO A 21 2.94 -32.48 -8.39
CA PRO A 21 2.34 -33.81 -8.49
C PRO A 21 1.04 -33.94 -7.68
N GLY A 22 -0.05 -34.27 -8.37
CA GLY A 22 -1.39 -34.33 -7.77
C GLY A 22 -2.09 -32.98 -7.62
N PHE A 23 -1.51 -31.88 -8.13
CA PHE A 23 -2.10 -30.54 -8.18
C PHE A 23 -2.51 -29.97 -6.81
N LEU A 24 -1.82 -30.36 -5.75
CA LEU A 24 -2.19 -29.99 -4.38
C LEU A 24 -1.91 -28.50 -4.12
N TYR A 25 -0.80 -27.96 -4.63
CA TYR A 25 -0.48 -26.53 -4.50
C TYR A 25 -1.36 -25.66 -5.38
N HIS A 26 -1.72 -26.11 -6.59
CA HIS A 26 -2.71 -25.44 -7.43
C HIS A 26 -4.08 -25.39 -6.76
N ALA A 27 -4.54 -26.51 -6.19
CA ALA A 27 -5.80 -26.56 -5.45
C ALA A 27 -5.76 -25.65 -4.21
N ALA A 28 -4.65 -25.65 -3.46
CA ALA A 28 -4.48 -24.75 -2.31
C ALA A 28 -4.48 -23.27 -2.74
N SER A 29 -3.75 -22.92 -3.80
CA SER A 29 -3.71 -21.57 -4.36
C SER A 29 -5.09 -21.11 -4.83
N GLY A 30 -5.84 -22.00 -5.50
CA GLY A 30 -7.22 -21.75 -5.90
C GLY A 30 -8.13 -21.47 -4.71
N ARG A 31 -8.00 -22.21 -3.61
CA ARG A 31 -8.76 -21.96 -2.37
C ARG A 31 -8.42 -20.61 -1.74
N ILE A 32 -7.14 -20.23 -1.70
CA ILE A 32 -6.70 -18.93 -1.18
C ILE A 32 -7.28 -17.79 -2.05
N GLY A 33 -7.16 -17.88 -3.37
CA GLY A 33 -7.70 -16.89 -4.30
C GLY A 33 -9.22 -16.75 -4.18
N ALA A 34 -9.95 -17.87 -4.10
CA ALA A 34 -11.39 -17.88 -3.90
C ALA A 34 -11.79 -17.26 -2.56
N ALA A 35 -11.08 -17.60 -1.47
CA ALA A 35 -11.34 -17.01 -0.15
C ALA A 35 -11.12 -15.49 -0.14
N PHE A 36 -10.06 -15.00 -0.79
CA PHE A 36 -9.80 -13.56 -0.92
C PHE A 36 -10.89 -12.85 -1.72
N ALA A 37 -11.26 -13.39 -2.89
CA ALA A 37 -12.29 -12.82 -3.75
C ALA A 37 -13.65 -12.78 -3.03
N LEU A 38 -14.05 -13.87 -2.37
CA LEU A 38 -15.30 -13.93 -1.60
C LEU A 38 -15.30 -12.95 -0.42
N ARG A 39 -14.17 -12.84 0.30
CA ARG A 39 -14.01 -11.89 1.41
C ARG A 39 -14.18 -10.45 0.92
N LEU A 40 -13.56 -10.08 -0.20
CA LEU A 40 -13.63 -8.71 -0.72
C LEU A 40 -14.99 -8.39 -1.33
N ALA A 41 -15.61 -9.33 -2.04
CA ALA A 41 -16.88 -9.12 -2.73
C ALA A 41 -18.10 -9.06 -1.79
N ASN A 42 -18.04 -9.75 -0.64
CA ASN A 42 -19.17 -9.89 0.28
C ASN A 42 -18.98 -9.15 1.61
N ALA A 43 -17.86 -8.46 1.82
CA ALA A 43 -17.68 -7.68 3.04
C ALA A 43 -18.61 -6.47 3.04
N GLU A 44 -19.37 -6.27 4.13
CA GLU A 44 -20.14 -5.05 4.34
C GLU A 44 -19.20 -3.84 4.28
N VAL A 45 -18.18 -3.80 5.14
CA VAL A 45 -17.13 -2.79 5.10
C VAL A 45 -15.82 -3.42 4.60
N LEU A 46 -15.13 -2.73 3.68
CA LEU A 46 -13.91 -3.25 3.05
C LEU A 46 -12.86 -3.68 4.10
N PRO A 47 -12.30 -4.90 4.00
CA PRO A 47 -11.45 -5.49 5.04
C PRO A 47 -9.99 -5.03 4.92
N TYR A 48 -9.76 -3.72 4.76
CA TYR A 48 -8.42 -3.14 4.68
C TYR A 48 -7.84 -2.91 6.08
N ASP A 49 -6.55 -3.23 6.24
CA ASP A 49 -5.81 -3.03 7.48
C ASP A 49 -4.80 -1.89 7.33
N TYR A 50 -5.26 -0.68 7.63
CA TYR A 50 -4.42 0.51 7.58
C TYR A 50 -3.50 0.66 8.80
N VAL A 51 -3.70 -0.15 9.85
CA VAL A 51 -2.78 -0.19 11.00
C VAL A 51 -1.52 -0.91 10.58
N GLU A 52 -1.65 -2.11 9.99
CA GLU A 52 -0.51 -2.84 9.43
C GLU A 52 0.16 -2.06 8.29
N PHE A 53 -0.62 -1.40 7.43
CA PHE A 53 -0.06 -0.54 6.39
C PHE A 53 0.86 0.54 6.98
N ALA A 54 0.39 1.31 7.96
CA ALA A 54 1.19 2.38 8.57
C ALA A 54 2.44 1.82 9.29
N GLN A 55 2.32 0.67 9.97
CA GLN A 55 3.45 0.00 10.61
C GLN A 55 4.48 -0.48 9.60
N THR A 56 4.03 -1.05 8.47
CA THR A 56 4.89 -1.46 7.36
C THR A 56 5.60 -0.24 6.74
N MET A 57 4.88 0.87 6.50
CA MET A 57 5.48 2.12 6.00
C MET A 57 6.59 2.65 6.91
N ARG A 58 6.41 2.56 8.23
CA ARG A 58 7.44 2.97 9.20
C ARG A 58 8.74 2.17 9.07
N ARG A 59 8.65 0.86 8.74
CA ARG A 59 9.84 0.00 8.57
C ARG A 59 10.73 0.45 7.41
N TYR A 60 10.16 1.15 6.43
CA TYR A 60 10.89 1.64 5.26
C TYR A 60 11.61 2.98 5.47
N LEU A 61 11.45 3.63 6.63
CA LEU A 61 12.13 4.89 6.92
C LEU A 61 13.64 4.71 7.11
N ALA A 62 14.08 3.60 7.71
CA ALA A 62 15.50 3.36 7.95
C ALA A 62 16.33 3.29 6.64
N PRO A 63 15.89 2.60 5.57
CA PRO A 63 16.51 2.72 4.25
C PRO A 63 16.59 4.15 3.70
N VAL A 64 15.51 4.95 3.82
CA VAL A 64 15.48 6.34 3.34
C VAL A 64 16.50 7.19 4.09
N GLU A 65 16.55 7.09 5.42
CA GLU A 65 17.48 7.83 6.28
C GLU A 65 18.94 7.51 5.95
N ARG A 66 19.25 6.23 5.71
CA ARG A 66 20.58 5.81 5.27
C ARG A 66 20.95 6.44 3.92
N GLY A 67 20.02 6.48 2.96
CA GLY A 67 20.22 7.10 1.66
C GLY A 67 20.57 8.59 1.77
N LEU A 68 19.84 9.34 2.62
CA LEU A 68 20.13 10.75 2.89
C LEU A 68 21.51 10.94 3.54
N THR A 69 21.83 10.12 4.54
CA THR A 69 23.11 10.19 5.26
C THR A 69 24.30 9.90 4.34
N GLN A 70 24.18 8.92 3.44
CA GLN A 70 25.23 8.59 2.47
C GLN A 70 25.50 9.74 1.48
N LYS A 71 24.51 10.58 1.19
CA LYS A 71 24.66 11.78 0.37
C LYS A 71 25.15 13.01 1.17
N GLY A 72 25.26 12.90 2.49
CA GLY A 72 25.58 14.02 3.38
C GLY A 72 24.44 15.03 3.55
N TRP A 73 23.19 14.62 3.28
CA TRP A 73 22.01 15.48 3.35
C TRP A 73 21.32 15.41 4.71
N SER A 74 20.47 16.40 5.02
CA SER A 74 19.73 16.44 6.28
C SER A 74 18.76 15.26 6.40
N THR A 75 18.70 14.62 7.57
CA THR A 75 17.72 13.56 7.87
C THR A 75 16.43 14.08 8.50
N THR A 76 16.32 15.40 8.72
CA THR A 76 15.10 16.05 9.24
C THR A 76 13.83 15.67 8.46
N PRO A 77 13.83 15.56 7.11
CA PRO A 77 12.65 15.16 6.36
C PRO A 77 12.10 13.78 6.75
N VAL A 78 12.93 12.84 7.19
CA VAL A 78 12.49 11.50 7.64
C VAL A 78 11.57 11.61 8.86
N LYS A 79 11.84 12.55 9.77
CA LYS A 79 10.99 12.80 10.95
C LYS A 79 9.61 13.30 10.55
N SER A 80 9.52 14.11 9.48
CA SER A 80 8.24 14.57 8.94
C SER A 80 7.41 13.40 8.39
N ILE A 81 8.04 12.49 7.64
CA ILE A 81 7.36 11.27 7.17
C ILE A 81 6.92 10.40 8.35
N ALA A 82 7.78 10.20 9.36
CA ALA A 82 7.46 9.44 10.56
C ALA A 82 6.26 10.01 11.32
N THR A 83 6.17 11.33 11.40
CA THR A 83 5.05 12.05 12.03
C THR A 83 3.76 11.80 11.23
N ALA A 84 3.80 11.97 9.91
CA ALA A 84 2.63 11.73 9.05
C ALA A 84 2.15 10.27 9.08
N ILE A 85 3.07 9.29 9.09
CA ILE A 85 2.74 7.87 9.27
C ILE A 85 2.10 7.63 10.65
N THR A 86 2.54 8.31 11.70
CA THR A 86 1.96 8.19 13.04
C THR A 86 0.55 8.78 13.10
N THR A 87 0.31 9.89 12.41
CA THR A 87 -1.05 10.44 12.20
C THR A 87 -1.95 9.42 11.49
N LEU A 88 -1.46 8.81 10.40
CA LEU A 88 -2.20 7.77 9.70
C LEU A 88 -2.50 6.56 10.60
N GLU A 89 -1.51 6.06 11.35
CA GLU A 89 -1.70 4.92 12.24
C GLU A 89 -2.73 5.21 13.33
N THR A 90 -2.74 6.44 13.87
CA THR A 90 -3.71 6.87 14.87
C THR A 90 -5.12 6.88 14.29
N ALA A 91 -5.30 7.46 13.09
CA ALA A 91 -6.57 7.44 12.37
C ALA A 91 -7.00 6.00 12.03
N ALA A 92 -6.07 5.14 11.64
CA ALA A 92 -6.32 3.73 11.32
C ALA A 92 -6.79 2.92 12.54
N LYS A 93 -6.20 3.13 13.72
CA LYS A 93 -6.64 2.49 14.97
C LYS A 93 -8.05 2.94 15.36
N ALA A 94 -8.32 4.24 15.27
CA ALA A 94 -9.65 4.80 15.55
C ALA A 94 -10.70 4.28 14.55
N TRP A 95 -10.34 4.18 13.27
CA TRP A 95 -11.16 3.58 12.23
C TRP A 95 -11.47 2.10 12.52
N ALA A 96 -10.44 1.29 12.82
CA ALA A 96 -10.61 -0.14 13.08
C ALA A 96 -11.58 -0.39 14.25
N ALA A 97 -11.41 0.35 15.36
CA ALA A 97 -12.31 0.26 16.51
C ALA A 97 -13.76 0.64 16.16
N ALA A 98 -13.95 1.72 15.38
CA ALA A 98 -15.27 2.16 14.95
C ALA A 98 -15.94 1.18 13.99
N ARG A 99 -15.19 0.61 13.05
CA ARG A 99 -15.65 -0.43 12.13
C ARG A 99 -16.16 -1.64 12.90
N ASP A 100 -15.36 -2.17 13.82
CA ASP A 100 -15.70 -3.39 14.55
C ASP A 100 -16.94 -3.18 15.43
N ALA A 101 -17.05 -2.02 16.09
CA ALA A 101 -18.24 -1.64 16.83
C ALA A 101 -19.49 -1.51 15.93
N ALA A 102 -19.36 -0.88 14.76
CA ALA A 102 -20.47 -0.69 13.82
C ALA A 102 -20.96 -2.02 13.23
N LEU A 103 -20.05 -2.93 12.88
CA LEU A 103 -20.40 -4.27 12.39
C LEU A 103 -21.09 -5.09 13.49
N ALA A 104 -20.62 -5.02 14.73
CA ALA A 104 -21.25 -5.71 15.87
C ALA A 104 -22.66 -5.18 16.19
N ALA A 105 -22.89 -3.87 16.04
CA ALA A 105 -24.18 -3.23 16.27
C ALA A 105 -25.16 -3.34 15.08
N GLY A 106 -24.67 -3.74 13.91
CA GLY A 106 -25.40 -3.70 12.65
C GLY A 106 -25.42 -2.30 12.04
N VAL A 107 -24.80 -2.15 10.88
CA VAL A 107 -24.68 -0.89 10.14
C VAL A 107 -25.64 -0.87 8.94
N GLY A 108 -26.28 0.29 8.70
CA GLY A 108 -27.17 0.46 7.55
C GLY A 108 -26.41 0.63 6.23
N ALA A 109 -27.00 0.17 5.12
CA ALA A 109 -26.38 0.18 3.81
C ALA A 109 -25.82 1.56 3.38
N THR A 110 -26.54 2.65 3.66
CA THR A 110 -26.09 4.02 3.33
C THR A 110 -24.77 4.38 4.02
N HIS A 111 -24.64 4.07 5.31
CA HIS A 111 -23.42 4.34 6.09
C HIS A 111 -22.26 3.48 5.62
N THR A 112 -22.55 2.22 5.31
CA THR A 112 -21.58 1.28 4.74
C THR A 112 -21.04 1.76 3.39
N VAL A 113 -21.91 2.21 2.48
CA VAL A 113 -21.51 2.75 1.17
C VAL A 113 -20.66 4.01 1.33
N ALA A 114 -21.05 4.92 2.23
CA ALA A 114 -20.28 6.13 2.52
C ALA A 114 -18.89 5.82 3.10
N ALA A 115 -18.81 4.88 4.05
CA ALA A 115 -17.54 4.45 4.64
C ALA A 115 -16.63 3.80 3.60
N ASN A 116 -17.15 2.87 2.78
CA ASN A 116 -16.37 2.22 1.72
C ASN A 116 -15.89 3.21 0.65
N THR A 117 -16.71 4.21 0.31
CA THR A 117 -16.31 5.28 -0.62
C THR A 117 -15.12 6.06 -0.08
N ALA A 118 -15.10 6.37 1.21
CA ALA A 118 -13.98 7.03 1.86
C ALA A 118 -12.74 6.13 1.95
N LEU A 119 -12.89 4.82 2.23
CA LEU A 119 -11.77 3.87 2.24
C LEU A 119 -11.07 3.78 0.88
N LEU A 120 -11.84 3.78 -0.22
CA LEU A 120 -11.27 3.79 -1.58
C LEU A 120 -10.41 5.04 -1.84
N GLN A 121 -10.64 6.14 -1.14
CA GLN A 121 -9.82 7.35 -1.26
C GLN A 121 -8.48 7.26 -0.53
N VAL A 122 -8.34 6.37 0.46
CA VAL A 122 -7.08 6.18 1.21
C VAL A 122 -5.97 5.69 0.29
N GLU A 123 -6.22 4.67 -0.53
CA GLU A 123 -5.22 4.21 -1.51
C GLU A 123 -5.01 5.25 -2.62
N ARG A 124 -6.09 5.89 -3.08
CA ARG A 124 -6.02 6.91 -4.14
C ARG A 124 -5.26 8.16 -3.72
N SER A 125 -5.23 8.51 -2.43
CA SER A 125 -4.44 9.66 -1.97
C SER A 125 -2.95 9.48 -2.20
N PHE A 126 -2.47 8.22 -2.27
CA PHE A 126 -1.09 7.92 -2.61
C PHE A 126 -0.81 7.90 -4.13
N ALA A 127 -1.82 8.12 -4.96
CA ALA A 127 -1.63 8.32 -6.39
C ALA A 127 -1.47 9.80 -6.74
N ARG A 128 -0.60 10.06 -7.73
CA ARG A 128 -0.33 11.39 -8.27
C ARG A 128 -0.57 11.38 -9.77
N ASP A 129 -1.42 12.28 -10.26
CA ASP A 129 -1.86 12.29 -11.68
C ASP A 129 -0.71 12.41 -12.67
N ARG A 130 0.27 13.27 -12.36
CA ARG A 130 1.48 13.44 -13.17
C ARG A 130 2.47 12.26 -13.12
N GLY A 131 2.25 11.30 -12.23
CA GLY A 131 3.17 10.19 -11.97
C GLY A 131 4.49 10.59 -11.34
N LEU A 132 5.46 9.66 -11.29
CA LEU A 132 6.83 9.92 -10.87
C LEU A 132 7.52 10.90 -11.84
N LYS A 133 8.43 11.72 -11.33
CA LYS A 133 9.16 12.71 -12.14
C LYS A 133 9.88 12.05 -13.32
N SER A 134 10.55 10.93 -13.09
CA SER A 134 11.29 10.18 -14.11
C SER A 134 10.40 9.26 -14.98
N ARG A 135 9.27 8.81 -14.43
CA ARG A 135 8.40 7.78 -15.04
C ARG A 135 6.91 8.11 -14.87
N PRO A 136 6.33 8.98 -15.73
CA PRO A 136 4.97 9.51 -15.56
C PRO A 136 3.84 8.45 -15.55
N TRP A 137 4.10 7.26 -16.07
CA TRP A 137 3.14 6.14 -16.02
C TRP A 137 2.95 5.58 -14.60
N TYR A 138 3.99 5.62 -13.76
CA TYR A 138 3.91 5.15 -12.38
C TYR A 138 3.30 6.25 -11.52
N ARG A 139 2.06 6.04 -11.06
CA ARG A 139 1.31 7.07 -10.32
C ARG A 139 1.34 6.93 -8.81
N THR A 140 1.56 5.73 -8.30
CA THR A 140 1.64 5.49 -6.86
C THR A 140 2.96 5.99 -6.28
N LEU A 141 2.88 6.59 -5.10
CA LEU A 141 4.02 7.05 -4.31
C LEU A 141 4.43 6.05 -3.22
N ILE A 142 3.82 4.86 -3.15
CA ILE A 142 4.18 3.84 -2.16
C ILE A 142 5.12 2.78 -2.74
N TYR A 143 4.76 2.17 -3.88
CA TYR A 143 5.55 1.10 -4.50
C TYR A 143 5.60 1.27 -6.02
N ALA A 144 6.80 1.17 -6.59
CA ALA A 144 6.98 1.02 -8.04
C ALA A 144 8.07 -0.03 -8.31
N SER A 145 8.23 -0.46 -9.56
CA SER A 145 9.43 -1.20 -9.96
C SER A 145 10.67 -0.34 -9.74
N ASP A 146 11.76 -0.96 -9.29
CA ASP A 146 13.05 -0.29 -9.16
C ASP A 146 13.60 0.05 -10.56
N VAL A 147 14.14 1.26 -10.71
CA VAL A 147 14.67 1.78 -11.98
C VAL A 147 15.86 0.95 -12.47
N ASP A 148 16.70 0.48 -11.55
CA ASP A 148 17.91 -0.28 -11.86
C ASP A 148 17.69 -1.80 -11.78
N ASN A 149 16.52 -2.23 -11.29
CA ASN A 149 16.19 -3.63 -11.11
C ASN A 149 14.69 -3.89 -11.36
N GLY A 150 14.36 -4.27 -12.60
CA GLY A 150 12.98 -4.51 -13.04
C GLY A 150 12.22 -5.62 -12.29
N TYR A 151 12.88 -6.41 -11.44
CA TYR A 151 12.24 -7.43 -10.60
C TYR A 151 12.05 -6.99 -9.14
N SER A 152 12.80 -5.99 -8.68
CA SER A 152 12.68 -5.49 -7.30
C SER A 152 11.67 -4.35 -7.22
N SER A 153 10.97 -4.25 -6.09
CA SER A 153 10.14 -3.10 -5.78
C SER A 153 10.96 -2.00 -5.11
N MET A 154 10.80 -0.77 -5.57
CA MET A 154 11.22 0.43 -4.87
C MET A 154 10.04 0.98 -4.04
N VAL A 155 10.27 1.10 -2.74
CA VAL A 155 9.33 1.78 -1.82
C VAL A 155 9.54 3.29 -1.91
N PHE A 156 8.50 4.10 -1.72
CA PHE A 156 8.56 5.56 -1.81
C PHE A 156 9.33 6.04 -3.04
N PRO A 157 8.94 5.58 -4.25
CA PRO A 157 9.77 5.72 -5.44
C PRO A 157 10.12 7.17 -5.78
N GLY A 158 9.22 8.14 -5.55
CA GLY A 158 9.55 9.56 -5.73
C GLY A 158 10.72 10.03 -4.86
N VAL A 159 10.70 9.66 -3.57
CA VAL A 159 11.76 10.00 -2.61
C VAL A 159 13.05 9.25 -2.94
N ASN A 160 12.97 7.93 -3.16
CA ASN A 160 14.18 7.12 -3.37
C ASN A 160 14.84 7.37 -4.73
N GLU A 161 14.10 7.70 -5.79
CA GLU A 161 14.68 8.18 -7.05
C GLU A 161 15.36 9.53 -6.88
N ALA A 162 14.73 10.47 -6.17
CA ALA A 162 15.33 11.78 -5.88
C ALA A 162 16.61 11.66 -5.04
N ILE A 163 16.65 10.73 -4.09
CA ILE A 163 17.88 10.40 -3.35
C ILE A 163 18.98 9.87 -4.28
N ARG A 164 18.66 8.93 -5.17
CA ARG A 164 19.66 8.32 -6.06
C ARG A 164 20.20 9.32 -7.07
N TYR A 165 19.32 10.01 -7.80
CA TYR A 165 19.67 10.73 -9.03
C TYR A 165 19.40 12.24 -8.99
N GLY A 166 18.66 12.72 -7.99
CA GLY A 166 18.30 14.13 -7.87
C GLY A 166 19.19 14.91 -6.90
N THR A 167 18.67 16.06 -6.50
CA THR A 167 19.26 16.99 -5.52
C THR A 167 18.57 16.88 -4.15
N GLU A 168 19.19 17.45 -3.12
CA GLU A 168 18.58 17.54 -1.79
C GLU A 168 17.26 18.33 -1.84
N ALA A 169 17.20 19.40 -2.64
CA ALA A 169 15.99 20.20 -2.83
C ALA A 169 14.85 19.38 -3.45
N GLU A 170 15.11 18.65 -4.53
CA GLU A 170 14.11 17.79 -5.16
C GLU A 170 13.65 16.65 -4.24
N THR A 171 14.56 16.12 -3.43
CA THR A 171 14.22 15.11 -2.42
C THR A 171 13.28 15.68 -1.37
N ASN A 172 13.54 16.89 -0.89
CA ASN A 172 12.67 17.58 0.06
C ASN A 172 11.28 17.84 -0.51
N GLU A 173 11.16 18.17 -1.80
CA GLU A 173 9.86 18.30 -2.48
C GLU A 173 9.08 16.98 -2.53
N GLU A 174 9.74 15.87 -2.90
CA GLU A 174 9.10 14.56 -2.96
C GLU A 174 8.72 14.05 -1.55
N VAL A 175 9.52 14.38 -0.53
CA VAL A 175 9.16 14.11 0.87
C VAL A 175 7.93 14.91 1.28
N ALA A 176 7.85 16.20 0.94
CA ALA A 176 6.70 17.04 1.26
C ALA A 176 5.40 16.53 0.59
N ASP A 177 5.48 16.12 -0.68
CA ASP A 177 4.35 15.50 -1.39
C ASP A 177 3.93 14.20 -0.70
N LEU A 178 4.87 13.32 -0.36
CA LEU A 178 4.59 12.07 0.34
C LEU A 178 3.94 12.29 1.72
N VAL A 179 4.45 13.24 2.51
CA VAL A 179 3.85 13.66 3.79
C VAL A 179 2.39 14.08 3.58
N SER A 180 2.13 14.94 2.59
CA SER A 180 0.76 15.37 2.29
C SER A 180 -0.16 14.21 1.91
N ARG A 181 0.37 13.15 1.28
CA ARG A 181 -0.41 11.95 0.92
C ARG A 181 -0.77 11.13 2.14
N PHE A 182 0.15 10.96 3.08
CA PHE A 182 -0.13 10.30 4.36
C PHE A 182 -1.19 11.06 5.17
N GLU A 183 -1.14 12.38 5.18
CA GLU A 183 -2.15 13.21 5.84
C GLU A 183 -3.53 13.12 5.15
N ALA A 184 -3.56 13.11 3.81
CA ALA A 184 -4.80 12.92 3.05
C ALA A 184 -5.41 11.51 3.26
N ALA A 185 -4.56 10.48 3.35
CA ALA A 185 -4.96 9.13 3.71
C ALA A 185 -5.59 9.10 5.11
N ALA A 186 -4.97 9.76 6.10
CA ALA A 186 -5.50 9.86 7.46
C ALA A 186 -6.88 10.56 7.49
N LYS A 187 -7.03 11.67 6.77
CA LYS A 187 -8.32 12.37 6.62
C LYS A 187 -9.40 11.49 6.00
N SER A 188 -9.03 10.64 5.04
CA SER A 188 -9.97 9.71 4.40
C SER A 188 -10.44 8.62 5.38
N LEU A 189 -9.56 8.16 6.28
CA LEU A 189 -9.96 7.25 7.38
C LEU A 189 -10.87 7.91 8.39
N ASP A 190 -10.62 9.17 8.74
CA ASP A 190 -11.53 9.94 9.60
C ASP A 190 -12.91 10.15 8.95
N ALA A 191 -12.95 10.39 7.64
CA ALA A 191 -14.21 10.47 6.90
C ALA A 191 -14.96 9.13 6.90
N ALA A 192 -14.25 8.01 6.71
CA ALA A 192 -14.84 6.68 6.81
C ALA A 192 -15.42 6.42 8.22
N ARG A 193 -14.66 6.78 9.26
CA ARG A 193 -15.08 6.67 10.66
C ARG A 193 -16.33 7.51 10.94
N ALA A 194 -16.37 8.75 10.46
CA ALA A 194 -17.53 9.62 10.63
C ALA A 194 -18.78 9.08 9.93
N ALA A 195 -18.62 8.48 8.74
CA ALA A 195 -19.72 7.87 8.00
C ALA A 195 -20.41 6.73 8.79
N LEU A 196 -19.65 5.97 9.58
CA LEU A 196 -20.18 4.91 10.45
C LEU A 196 -20.75 5.43 11.78
N ALA A 197 -20.31 6.60 12.25
CA ALA A 197 -20.76 7.19 13.52
C ALA A 197 -22.09 7.94 13.42
N ALA A 198 -22.51 8.33 12.21
CA ALA A 198 -23.81 8.95 11.99
C ALA A 198 -24.91 7.95 12.36
N LYS A 199 -25.56 8.17 13.52
CA LYS A 199 -26.65 7.33 14.00
C LYS A 199 -27.80 7.30 13.00
N ARG A 200 -28.49 6.16 12.98
CA ARG A 200 -29.83 5.97 12.45
C ARG A 200 -30.74 7.16 12.74
#